data_AF-A0AAV8PTE7-F1
#
_entry.id   AF-A0AAV8PTE7-F1
#
_cell.length_a   1.000
_cell.length_b   1.000
_cell.length_c   1.000
_cell.angle_alpha   90.00
_cell.angle_beta   90.00
_cell.angle_gamma   90.00
#
_symmetry.space_group_name_H-M   'P 1'
#
loop_
_entity.id
_entity.type
_entity.pdbx_description
1 polymer ?
#
loop_
_entity_poly.entity_id
_entity_poly.type
_entity_poly.pdbx_seq_one_letter_code
_entity_poly.pdbx_strand_id
1 'polypeptide(L)'
;MESAVPFMASATDYEVAAWQQQSNTFLILSLITVVSSAVFLLRWTRREGRPPLPPGPVGLPLLGSLLSLESDLHRYFARLSRAYGPIFSLRLGTRLCVVLSSPTVAREALNDHDVIFANHDPPASTNAVPRAQHCLFWSAHGNCLAHAP
;
A
#
# COMPACT_ATOMS: atom_id res chain seq x y z
N MET A 1 43.13 52.08 -27.79
CA MET A 1 42.68 51.01 -26.88
C MET A 1 41.17 51.01 -26.91
N GLU A 2 40.60 50.27 -27.85
CA GLU A 2 39.16 50.07 -28.01
C GLU A 2 38.62 49.31 -26.79
N SER A 3 37.90 50.00 -25.91
CA SER A 3 36.98 49.34 -24.98
C SER A 3 35.70 49.04 -25.74
N ALA A 4 35.59 47.81 -26.25
CA ALA A 4 34.38 47.25 -26.81
C ALA A 4 33.31 47.12 -25.71
N VAL A 5 32.45 48.13 -25.60
CA VAL A 5 31.22 48.05 -24.79
C VAL A 5 30.16 47.39 -25.66
N PRO A 6 29.48 46.31 -25.22
CA PRO A 6 28.47 45.66 -26.04
C PRO A 6 27.25 46.57 -26.18
N PHE A 7 27.02 47.05 -27.40
CA PHE A 7 26.03 48.08 -27.77
C PHE A 7 24.56 47.60 -27.76
N MET A 8 24.24 46.34 -27.47
CA MET A 8 22.85 45.84 -27.60
C MET A 8 22.47 44.83 -26.52
N ALA A 9 22.20 45.32 -25.31
CA ALA A 9 21.23 44.68 -24.42
C ALA A 9 20.06 45.66 -24.27
N SER A 10 19.15 45.64 -25.26
CA SER A 10 17.96 46.49 -25.27
C SER A 10 17.00 46.05 -24.17
N ALA A 11 16.15 46.97 -23.71
CA ALA A 11 15.15 46.66 -22.70
C ALA A 11 14.23 45.47 -23.08
N THR A 12 14.03 45.30 -24.37
CA THR A 12 13.28 44.19 -24.95
C THR A 12 13.93 42.82 -24.76
N ASP A 13 15.27 42.76 -24.69
CA ASP A 13 16.01 41.50 -24.55
C ASP A 13 15.88 40.94 -23.13
N TYR A 14 15.80 41.82 -22.12
CA TYR A 14 15.54 41.39 -20.75
C TYR A 14 14.11 40.91 -20.56
N GLU A 15 13.12 41.52 -21.22
CA GLU A 15 11.72 41.10 -21.12
C GLU A 15 11.52 39.74 -21.77
N VAL A 16 12.04 39.55 -22.98
CA VAL A 16 11.98 38.26 -23.66
C VAL A 16 12.70 37.18 -22.84
N ALA A 17 13.87 37.48 -22.27
CA ALA A 17 14.56 36.55 -21.38
C ALA A 17 13.75 36.24 -20.11
N ALA A 18 13.06 37.21 -19.53
CA ALA A 18 12.21 37.02 -18.35
C ALA A 18 10.98 36.14 -18.66
N TRP A 19 10.29 36.38 -19.79
CA TRP A 19 9.17 35.53 -20.24
C TRP A 19 9.62 34.12 -20.59
N GLN A 20 10.79 33.98 -21.23
CA GLN A 20 11.39 32.68 -21.54
C GLN A 20 11.75 31.90 -20.27
N GLN A 21 12.31 32.59 -19.27
CA GLN A 21 12.66 32.01 -17.98
C GLN A 21 11.41 31.56 -17.21
N GLN A 22 10.38 32.41 -17.15
CA GLN A 22 9.13 32.07 -16.47
C GLN A 22 8.45 30.86 -17.15
N SER A 23 8.38 30.83 -18.47
CA SER A 23 7.78 29.72 -19.23
C SER A 23 8.53 28.41 -19.02
N ASN A 24 9.87 28.45 -19.05
CA ASN A 24 10.70 27.27 -18.82
C ASN A 24 10.55 26.73 -17.39
N THR A 25 10.43 27.61 -16.38
CA THR A 25 10.24 27.15 -14.99
C THR A 25 8.93 26.39 -14.80
N PHE A 26 7.83 26.85 -15.40
CA PHE A 26 6.55 26.14 -15.34
C PHE A 26 6.61 24.77 -16.03
N LEU A 27 7.23 24.70 -17.21
CA LEU A 27 7.43 23.43 -17.92
C LEU A 27 8.24 22.45 -17.09
N ILE A 28 9.35 22.90 -16.48
CA ILE A 28 10.21 22.07 -15.64
C ILE A 28 9.44 21.56 -14.41
N LEU A 29 8.69 22.42 -13.70
CA LEU A 29 7.88 22.02 -12.55
C LEU A 29 6.80 21.00 -12.94
N SER A 30 6.12 21.21 -14.07
CA SER A 30 5.13 20.25 -14.58
C SER A 30 5.77 18.89 -14.88
N LEU A 31 6.94 18.87 -15.52
CA LEU A 31 7.66 17.65 -15.84
C LEU A 31 8.09 16.91 -14.57
N ILE A 32 8.61 17.63 -13.56
CA ILE A 32 9.03 17.04 -12.28
C ILE A 32 7.83 16.40 -11.57
N THR A 33 6.68 17.07 -11.52
CA THR A 33 5.48 16.50 -10.87
C THR A 33 4.98 15.25 -11.60
N VAL A 34 4.93 15.28 -12.93
CA VAL A 34 4.54 14.11 -13.74
C VAL A 34 5.52 12.96 -13.53
N VAL A 35 6.82 13.19 -13.64
CA VAL A 35 7.85 12.16 -13.43
C VAL A 35 7.80 11.61 -12.01
N SER A 36 7.67 12.46 -11.00
CA SER A 36 7.55 12.04 -9.60
C SER A 36 6.32 11.16 -9.38
N SER A 37 5.16 11.56 -9.92
CA SER A 37 3.93 10.77 -9.85
C SER A 37 4.06 9.43 -10.58
N ALA A 38 4.68 9.41 -11.76
CA ALA A 38 4.92 8.20 -12.54
C ALA A 38 5.87 7.25 -11.82
N VAL A 39 6.96 7.75 -11.22
CA VAL A 39 7.89 6.96 -10.41
C VAL A 39 7.21 6.44 -9.14
N PHE A 40 6.37 7.25 -8.49
CA PHE A 40 5.59 6.83 -7.33
C PHE A 40 4.63 5.70 -7.68
N LEU A 41 3.86 5.84 -8.76
CA LEU A 41 2.95 4.81 -9.26
C LEU A 41 3.71 3.55 -9.68
N LEU A 42 4.84 3.70 -10.37
CA LEU A 42 5.67 2.57 -10.79
C LEU A 42 6.27 1.85 -9.58
N ARG A 43 6.74 2.57 -8.56
CA ARG A 43 7.22 1.96 -7.31
C ARG A 43 6.09 1.27 -6.54
N TRP A 44 4.87 1.83 -6.59
CA TRP A 44 3.69 1.25 -5.98
C TRP A 44 3.30 -0.08 -6.63
N THR A 45 3.24 -0.13 -7.97
CA THR A 45 2.93 -1.35 -8.72
C THR A 45 4.05 -2.39 -8.60
N ARG A 46 5.32 -1.96 -8.60
CA ARG A 46 6.48 -2.84 -8.39
C ARG A 46 6.55 -3.42 -6.97
N ARG A 47 5.94 -2.76 -5.97
CA ARG A 47 5.86 -3.28 -4.58
C ARG A 47 5.00 -4.54 -4.46
N GLU A 48 4.20 -4.88 -5.47
CA GLU A 48 3.42 -6.13 -5.53
C GLU A 48 4.26 -7.34 -6.01
N GLY A 49 5.55 -7.15 -6.29
CA GLY A 49 6.49 -8.21 -6.65
C GLY A 49 6.98 -9.06 -5.47
N ARG A 50 6.07 -9.60 -4.67
CA ARG A 50 6.35 -10.68 -3.69
C ARG A 50 5.70 -11.99 -4.21
N PRO A 51 6.09 -13.18 -3.71
CA PRO A 51 5.97 -14.48 -4.41
C PRO A 51 4.54 -14.77 -4.86
N PRO A 52 4.32 -15.54 -5.95
CA PRO A 52 3.09 -15.54 -6.76
C PRO A 52 1.83 -15.38 -5.90
N LEU A 53 1.42 -14.11 -5.71
CA LEU A 53 0.25 -13.84 -4.93
C LEU A 53 -0.95 -14.32 -5.75
N PRO A 54 -1.94 -14.94 -5.09
CA PRO A 54 -3.15 -15.33 -5.77
C PRO A 54 -3.80 -14.07 -6.38
N PRO A 55 -4.35 -14.18 -7.61
CA PRO A 55 -4.92 -13.04 -8.33
C PRO A 55 -5.96 -12.33 -7.44
N GLY A 56 -5.89 -11.00 -7.38
CA GLY A 56 -6.68 -10.20 -6.46
C GLY A 56 -7.03 -8.84 -7.03
N PRO A 57 -8.11 -8.20 -6.54
CA PRO A 57 -8.49 -6.85 -6.95
C PRO A 57 -7.37 -5.86 -6.62
N VAL A 58 -6.88 -5.16 -7.65
CA VAL A 58 -5.87 -4.10 -7.50
C VAL A 58 -6.55 -2.90 -6.84
N GLY A 59 -6.24 -2.69 -5.55
CA GLY A 59 -6.78 -1.59 -4.76
C GLY A 59 -6.07 -0.25 -5.00
N LEU A 60 -6.71 0.85 -4.59
CA LEU A 60 -6.17 2.21 -4.70
C LEU A 60 -4.85 2.38 -3.92
N PRO A 61 -3.96 3.30 -4.32
CA PRO A 61 -2.78 3.61 -3.55
C PRO A 61 -3.16 4.07 -2.13
N LEU A 62 -2.45 3.53 -1.12
CA LEU A 62 -2.63 3.70 0.33
C LEU A 62 -3.88 3.06 0.96
N LEU A 63 -5.06 3.14 0.36
CA LEU A 63 -6.29 2.54 0.95
C LEU A 63 -6.53 1.10 0.48
N GLY A 64 -5.95 0.70 -0.64
CA GLY A 64 -6.20 -0.61 -1.24
C GLY A 64 -7.68 -0.77 -1.60
N SER A 65 -8.28 -1.92 -1.27
CA SER A 65 -9.70 -2.20 -1.47
C SER A 65 -10.58 -1.75 -0.29
N LEU A 66 -10.03 -1.05 0.72
CA LEU A 66 -10.81 -0.55 1.87
C LEU A 66 -11.96 0.36 1.48
N LEU A 67 -11.80 1.16 0.42
CA LEU A 67 -12.86 2.06 -0.05
C LEU A 67 -14.05 1.30 -0.67
N SER A 68 -13.84 0.06 -1.09
CA SER A 68 -14.89 -0.82 -1.62
C SER A 68 -15.43 -1.81 -0.58
N LEU A 69 -14.99 -1.73 0.68
CA LEU A 69 -15.53 -2.57 1.75
C LEU A 69 -16.94 -2.08 2.11
N GLU A 70 -17.94 -2.88 1.74
CA GLU A 70 -19.31 -2.72 2.23
C GLU A 70 -19.38 -3.09 3.73
N SER A 71 -20.38 -2.55 4.44
CA SER A 71 -20.63 -2.88 5.85
C SER A 71 -20.79 -4.39 6.08
N ASP A 72 -21.32 -5.11 5.09
CA ASP A 72 -21.41 -6.57 5.07
C ASP A 72 -20.14 -7.21 4.49
N LEU A 73 -19.06 -7.20 5.28
CA LEU A 73 -17.77 -7.83 4.94
C LEU A 73 -17.90 -9.28 4.43
N HIS A 74 -18.73 -10.10 5.09
CA HIS A 74 -18.93 -11.49 4.71
C HIS A 74 -19.55 -11.65 3.31
N ARG A 75 -20.53 -10.80 2.96
CA ARG A 75 -21.14 -10.82 1.62
C ARG A 75 -20.17 -10.30 0.56
N TYR A 76 -19.41 -9.27 0.89
CA TYR A 76 -18.38 -8.72 0.01
C TYR A 76 -17.33 -9.78 -0.36
N PHE A 77 -16.77 -10.48 0.64
CA PHE A 77 -15.81 -11.56 0.37
C PHE A 77 -16.43 -12.75 -0.36
N ALA A 78 -17.69 -13.10 -0.10
CA ALA A 78 -18.39 -14.14 -0.84
C ALA A 78 -18.64 -13.77 -2.32
N ARG A 79 -18.86 -12.49 -2.63
CA ARG A 79 -18.92 -12.01 -4.02
C ARG A 79 -17.54 -12.07 -4.67
N LEU A 80 -16.51 -11.66 -3.94
CA LEU A 80 -15.13 -11.65 -4.43
C LEU A 80 -14.60 -13.06 -4.71
N SER A 81 -14.95 -14.04 -3.87
CA SER A 81 -14.59 -15.43 -4.10
C SER A 81 -15.23 -16.05 -5.33
N ARG A 82 -16.43 -15.59 -5.72
CA ARG A 82 -17.06 -15.99 -6.98
C ARG A 82 -16.35 -15.42 -8.20
N ALA A 83 -15.71 -14.25 -8.08
CA ALA A 83 -15.03 -13.58 -9.19
C ALA A 83 -13.57 -14.06 -9.36
N TYR A 84 -12.83 -14.19 -8.25
CA TYR A 84 -11.39 -14.51 -8.26
C TYR A 84 -11.08 -15.97 -7.92
N GLY A 85 -12.04 -16.69 -7.35
CA GLY A 85 -11.89 -18.09 -6.96
C GLY A 85 -11.72 -18.32 -5.46
N PRO A 86 -11.41 -19.56 -5.04
CA PRO A 86 -11.38 -19.96 -3.64
C PRO A 86 -10.22 -19.38 -2.82
N ILE A 87 -9.19 -18.84 -3.48
CA ILE A 87 -8.00 -18.23 -2.87
C ILE A 87 -7.73 -16.92 -3.60
N PHE A 88 -7.78 -15.80 -2.88
CA PHE A 88 -7.48 -14.49 -3.44
C PHE A 88 -6.83 -13.57 -2.40
N SER A 89 -6.07 -12.58 -2.89
CA SER A 89 -5.42 -11.59 -2.05
C SER A 89 -6.09 -10.21 -2.19
N LEU A 90 -6.11 -9.44 -1.11
CA LEU A 90 -6.67 -8.10 -1.08
C LEU A 90 -5.85 -7.19 -0.16
N ARG A 91 -5.67 -5.92 -0.54
CA ARG A 91 -4.90 -4.97 0.26
C ARG A 91 -5.85 -4.15 1.13
N LEU A 92 -5.77 -4.34 2.44
CA LEU A 92 -6.47 -3.53 3.44
C LEU A 92 -5.53 -2.42 3.91
N GLY A 93 -5.55 -1.28 3.21
CA GLY A 93 -4.67 -0.17 3.51
C GLY A 93 -3.19 -0.53 3.29
N THR A 94 -2.42 -0.56 4.39
CA THR A 94 -1.00 -0.94 4.38
C THR A 94 -0.76 -2.44 4.57
N ARG A 95 -1.78 -3.21 4.94
CA ARG A 95 -1.68 -4.65 5.19
C ARG A 95 -2.22 -5.46 4.02
N LEU A 96 -1.51 -6.53 3.66
CA LEU A 96 -1.99 -7.52 2.70
C LEU A 96 -2.79 -8.59 3.46
N CYS A 97 -4.00 -8.86 3.01
CA CYS A 97 -4.88 -9.90 3.53
C CYS A 97 -5.08 -10.96 2.44
N VAL A 98 -4.96 -12.24 2.80
CA VAL A 98 -5.27 -13.37 1.92
C VAL A 98 -6.52 -14.04 2.47
N VAL A 99 -7.55 -14.19 1.64
CA VAL A 99 -8.82 -14.79 2.05
C VAL A 99 -8.94 -16.17 1.43
N LEU A 100 -9.23 -17.14 2.29
CA LEU A 100 -9.52 -18.52 1.92
C LEU A 100 -11.03 -18.73 1.99
N SER A 101 -11.69 -18.89 0.84
CA SER A 101 -13.14 -19.07 0.76
C SER A 101 -13.57 -20.54 0.61
N SER A 102 -12.61 -21.48 0.56
CA SER A 102 -12.89 -22.92 0.47
C SER A 102 -12.55 -23.65 1.77
N PRO A 103 -13.44 -24.53 2.28
CA PRO A 103 -13.17 -25.29 3.50
C PRO A 103 -12.02 -26.28 3.34
N THR A 104 -11.77 -26.81 2.14
CA THR A 104 -10.65 -27.74 1.89
C THR A 104 -9.30 -27.05 2.07
N VAL A 105 -9.15 -25.88 1.45
CA VAL A 105 -7.93 -25.06 1.53
C VAL A 105 -7.73 -24.50 2.93
N ALA A 106 -8.81 -24.07 3.59
CA ALA A 106 -8.73 -23.60 4.98
C ALA A 106 -8.26 -24.72 5.92
N ARG A 107 -8.73 -25.96 5.71
CA ARG A 107 -8.29 -27.11 6.49
C ARG A 107 -6.81 -27.42 6.26
N GLU A 108 -6.33 -27.40 5.03
CA GLU A 108 -4.92 -27.62 4.70
C GLU A 108 -4.02 -26.52 5.31
N ALA A 109 -4.44 -25.26 5.21
CA ALA A 109 -3.71 -24.13 5.80
C ALA A 109 -3.66 -24.19 7.33
N LEU A 110 -4.78 -24.52 7.98
CA LEU A 110 -4.88 -24.54 9.44
C LEU A 110 -4.33 -25.81 10.09
N ASN A 111 -4.20 -26.91 9.34
CA ASN A 111 -3.75 -28.18 9.88
C ASN A 111 -2.27 -28.44 9.55
N ASP A 112 -1.87 -28.20 8.29
CA ASP A 112 -0.51 -28.52 7.84
C ASP A 112 0.46 -27.34 8.08
N HIS A 113 -0.06 -26.12 8.27
CA HIS A 113 0.74 -24.91 8.48
C HIS A 113 0.29 -24.15 9.75
N ASP A 114 -0.26 -24.85 10.74
CA ASP A 114 -0.87 -24.23 11.94
C ASP A 114 0.09 -23.27 12.65
N VAL A 115 1.36 -23.62 12.83
CA VAL A 115 2.38 -22.80 13.51
C VAL A 115 2.61 -21.47 12.80
N ILE A 116 2.53 -21.46 11.47
CA ILE A 116 2.75 -20.27 10.64
C ILE A 116 1.52 -19.35 10.70
N PHE A 117 0.32 -19.92 10.70
CA PHE A 117 -0.94 -19.18 10.75
C PHE A 117 -1.44 -18.83 12.15
N ALA A 118 -0.92 -19.50 13.20
CA ALA A 118 -1.28 -19.24 14.59
C ALA A 118 -0.61 -17.98 15.16
N ASN A 119 0.38 -17.43 14.43
CA ASN A 119 0.98 -16.15 14.77
C ASN A 119 0.00 -15.02 14.45
N HIS A 120 -0.56 -14.39 15.47
CA HIS A 120 -1.46 -13.26 15.34
C HIS A 120 -0.94 -12.08 16.18
N ASP A 121 -0.93 -10.90 15.56
CA ASP A 121 -0.71 -9.66 16.30
C ASP A 121 -2.03 -9.25 16.98
N PRO A 122 -2.06 -9.04 18.30
CA PRO A 122 -3.25 -8.54 18.95
C PRO A 122 -3.58 -7.13 18.41
N PRO A 123 -4.85 -6.82 18.11
CA PRO A 123 -5.25 -5.54 17.54
C PRO A 123 -4.97 -4.45 18.56
N ALA A 124 -4.68 -3.24 18.10
CA ALA A 124 -4.36 -2.12 19.00
C ALA A 124 -5.41 -1.87 20.11
N SER A 125 -6.66 -2.33 19.91
CA SER A 125 -7.73 -2.27 20.90
C SER A 125 -7.51 -3.15 22.13
N THR A 126 -6.69 -4.21 22.08
CA THR A 126 -6.39 -5.01 23.29
C THR A 126 -5.64 -4.21 24.34
N ASN A 127 -4.91 -3.16 23.97
CA ASN A 127 -4.24 -2.29 24.93
C ASN A 127 -5.22 -1.42 25.72
N ALA A 128 -6.46 -1.24 25.24
CA ALA A 128 -7.52 -0.53 25.96
C ALA A 128 -8.09 -1.36 27.12
N VAL A 129 -7.88 -2.68 27.11
CA VAL A 129 -8.34 -3.60 28.17
C VAL A 129 -7.11 -4.12 28.90
N PRO A 130 -6.84 -3.66 30.14
CA PRO A 130 -5.59 -3.96 30.87
C PRO A 130 -5.26 -5.45 31.02
N ARG A 131 -6.25 -6.33 30.87
CA ARG A 131 -6.12 -7.78 31.00
C ARG A 131 -6.24 -8.56 29.70
N ALA A 132 -6.53 -7.89 28.57
CA ALA A 132 -6.75 -8.58 27.30
C ALA A 132 -5.47 -9.22 26.73
N GLN A 133 -4.30 -8.70 27.08
CA GLN A 133 -3.00 -9.27 26.71
C GLN A 133 -2.73 -10.65 27.36
N HIS A 134 -3.46 -10.98 28.44
CA HIS A 134 -3.38 -12.26 29.13
C HIS A 134 -4.55 -13.21 28.78
N CYS A 135 -5.47 -12.78 27.91
CA CYS A 135 -6.53 -13.67 27.44
C CYS A 135 -5.95 -14.68 26.44
N LEU A 136 -6.28 -15.96 26.63
CA LEU A 136 -5.92 -17.06 25.71
C LEU A 136 -6.22 -16.73 24.25
N PHE A 137 -7.27 -15.94 23.99
CA PHE A 137 -7.69 -15.54 22.65
C PHE A 137 -6.73 -14.56 21.94
N TRP A 138 -6.03 -13.71 22.68
CA TRP A 138 -5.09 -12.70 22.14
C TRP A 138 -3.62 -12.99 22.49
N SER A 139 -3.36 -14.18 23.04
CA SER A 139 -2.03 -14.56 23.48
C SER A 139 -1.20 -14.98 22.28
N ALA A 140 -0.06 -14.31 22.09
CA ALA A 140 0.91 -14.71 21.10
C ALA A 140 1.37 -16.15 21.35
N HIS A 141 1.44 -16.95 20.29
CA HIS A 141 1.85 -18.35 20.35
C HIS A 141 3.22 -18.47 21.05
N GLY A 142 3.29 -19.25 22.12
CA GLY A 142 4.51 -19.51 22.90
C GLY A 142 4.60 -18.80 24.26
N ASN A 143 3.84 -17.73 24.53
CA ASN A 143 3.90 -17.04 25.83
C ASN A 143 3.10 -17.72 26.95
N CYS A 144 2.17 -18.63 26.63
CA CYS A 144 1.41 -19.38 27.63
C CYS A 144 2.19 -20.55 28.25
N LEU A 145 3.29 -21.00 27.64
CA LEU A 145 4.04 -22.18 28.12
C LEU A 145 5.16 -21.85 29.12
N ALA A 146 5.47 -20.56 29.33
CA ALA A 146 6.52 -20.14 30.27
C ALA A 146 6.04 -19.98 31.72
N HIS A 147 4.74 -20.16 32.00
CA HIS A 147 4.15 -19.89 33.31
C HIS A 147 3.17 -20.96 33.81
N ALA A 148 3.27 -22.20 33.30
CA ALA A 148 2.62 -23.33 33.96
C ALA A 148 3.42 -23.71 35.23
N PRO A 149 2.78 -23.77 36.41
CA PRO A 149 3.43 -24.20 37.66
C PRO A 149 3.81 -25.69 37.65
#